data_AF-A0A7X2TQ96-F1
#
_entry.id   AF-A0A7X2TQ96-F1
#
_cell.length_a   1.000
_cell.length_b   1.000
_cell.length_c   1.000
_cell.angle_alpha   90.00
_cell.angle_beta   90.00
_cell.angle_gamma   90.00
#
_symmetry.space_group_name_H-M   'P 1'
#
loop_
_entity.id
_entity.type
_entity.pdbx_description
1 polymer ?
#
loop_
_entity_poly.entity_id
_entity_poly.type
_entity_poly.pdbx_seq_one_letter_code
_entity_poly.pdbx_strand_id
1 'polypeptide(L)'
;MKIMVSACLAGENCKYNGGNNRNKKVLRLMEENEVITVCPEQMGGLPTPRVPSEVRDGVVTARDGRIVDKEFRAGAAKCLEIAIRERSDLVILQSRSPSCGVKQRYDDTFTGKLVDGAGVTAELLMEHGFRCLDVEDLVEIHEGIVIRKLQPEEVELLKDFLYEAIFIPEGVSPPARDIVERPELRLYYEGFGNAPADHCLAAEIDGHVVGAVWTRIMNDYGHVDDETPSFAISLLPEYRRQGIGTRMMRGMLALLKEQGYRQASLAVQKANYAVRMYKNVGFEITNENDEEYIMVCRL
;
A
#
# COMPACT_ATOMS: atom_id res chain seq x y z
N MET A 1 -14.84 -9.78 -0.83
CA MET A 1 -14.88 -9.07 0.47
C MET A 1 -15.98 -8.02 0.41
N LYS A 2 -16.45 -7.54 1.56
CA LYS A 2 -17.28 -6.35 1.64
C LYS A 2 -16.44 -5.15 2.05
N ILE A 3 -16.36 -4.16 1.18
CA ILE A 3 -15.53 -2.97 1.39
C ILE A 3 -16.40 -1.73 1.59
N MET A 4 -16.01 -0.88 2.52
CA MET A 4 -16.58 0.46 2.68
C MET A 4 -15.62 1.48 2.08
N VAL A 5 -16.12 2.41 1.27
CA VAL A 5 -15.30 3.34 0.48
C VAL A 5 -15.79 4.76 0.68
N SER A 6 -14.86 5.72 0.84
CA SER A 6 -15.20 7.15 0.76
C SER A 6 -15.89 7.46 -0.57
N ALA A 7 -17.13 7.94 -0.54
CA ALA A 7 -17.98 8.16 -1.72
C ALA A 7 -17.32 9.03 -2.81
N CYS A 8 -16.50 10.00 -2.42
CA CYS A 8 -15.76 10.83 -3.37
C CYS A 8 -14.78 10.02 -4.24
N LEU A 9 -14.24 8.90 -3.74
CA LEU A 9 -13.36 7.99 -4.48
C LEU A 9 -14.13 7.17 -5.53
N ALA A 10 -15.39 6.86 -5.25
CA ALA A 10 -16.31 6.21 -6.17
C ALA A 10 -16.81 7.17 -7.28
N GLY A 11 -16.48 8.47 -7.18
CA GLY A 11 -16.87 9.49 -8.15
C GLY A 11 -18.17 10.24 -7.79
N GLU A 12 -18.68 10.06 -6.57
CA GLU A 12 -19.81 10.83 -6.08
C GLU A 12 -19.38 12.27 -5.77
N ASN A 13 -20.17 13.23 -6.23
CA ASN A 13 -19.92 14.67 -6.07
C ASN A 13 -20.27 15.14 -4.64
N CYS A 14 -19.52 14.65 -3.65
CA CYS A 14 -19.73 14.92 -2.23
C CYS A 14 -18.59 15.72 -1.58
N LYS A 15 -17.54 16.08 -2.32
CA LYS A 15 -16.41 16.88 -1.81
C LYS A 15 -16.87 18.29 -1.45
N TYR A 16 -16.17 18.94 -0.54
CA TYR A 16 -16.51 20.30 -0.08
C TYR A 16 -16.72 21.32 -1.22
N ASN A 17 -16.01 21.17 -2.34
CA ASN A 17 -16.11 22.05 -3.51
C ASN A 17 -17.18 21.62 -4.53
N GLY A 18 -18.01 20.61 -4.24
CA GLY A 18 -19.00 20.08 -5.17
C GLY A 18 -18.48 19.04 -6.17
N GLY A 19 -17.18 18.76 -6.19
CA GLY A 19 -16.58 17.73 -7.02
C GLY A 19 -16.42 16.39 -6.31
N ASN A 20 -15.48 15.58 -6.82
CA ASN A 20 -15.13 14.27 -6.29
C ASN A 20 -13.61 14.03 -6.35
N ASN A 21 -13.17 12.86 -5.89
CA ASN A 21 -11.78 12.38 -5.97
C ASN A 21 -11.76 11.01 -6.68
N ARG A 22 -12.53 10.86 -7.77
CA ARG A 22 -12.69 9.60 -8.51
C ARG A 22 -11.33 8.92 -8.72
N ASN A 23 -11.17 7.72 -8.19
CA ASN A 23 -9.91 7.00 -8.23
C ASN A 23 -10.05 5.71 -9.05
N LYS A 24 -9.25 5.57 -10.11
CA LYS A 24 -9.32 4.42 -11.03
C LYS A 24 -9.01 3.08 -10.35
N LYS A 25 -8.09 3.05 -9.38
CA LYS A 25 -7.74 1.83 -8.64
C LYS A 25 -8.91 1.38 -7.77
N VAL A 26 -9.55 2.33 -7.09
CA VAL A 26 -10.76 2.08 -6.30
C VAL A 26 -11.92 1.61 -7.18
N LEU A 27 -12.14 2.19 -8.35
CA LEU A 27 -13.22 1.75 -9.24
C LEU A 27 -13.04 0.30 -9.71
N ARG A 28 -11.84 -0.10 -10.12
CA ARG A 28 -11.57 -1.51 -10.47
C ARG A 28 -11.82 -2.43 -9.30
N LEU A 29 -11.39 -2.02 -8.11
CA LEU A 29 -11.63 -2.77 -6.89
C LEU A 29 -13.13 -2.98 -6.63
N MET A 30 -13.94 -1.94 -6.86
CA MET A 30 -15.38 -1.99 -6.66
C MET A 30 -16.08 -2.99 -7.59
N GLU A 31 -15.51 -3.29 -8.76
CA GLU A 31 -16.05 -4.29 -9.69
C GLU A 31 -15.88 -5.72 -9.17
N GLU A 32 -14.88 -5.96 -8.30
CA GLU A 32 -14.54 -7.29 -7.78
C GLU A 32 -15.12 -7.57 -6.38
N ASN A 33 -15.83 -6.60 -5.75
CA ASN A 33 -16.25 -6.68 -4.35
C ASN A 33 -17.66 -6.16 -4.11
N GLU A 34 -18.23 -6.54 -2.96
CA GLU A 34 -19.43 -5.87 -2.45
C GLU A 34 -19.01 -4.53 -1.84
N VAL A 35 -19.68 -3.43 -2.25
CA VAL A 35 -19.22 -2.07 -1.91
C VAL A 35 -20.31 -1.28 -1.22
N ILE A 36 -19.90 -0.53 -0.20
CA ILE A 36 -20.70 0.48 0.46
C ILE A 36 -19.98 1.81 0.38
N THR A 37 -20.60 2.82 -0.24
CA THR A 37 -20.04 4.17 -0.28
C THR A 37 -20.56 5.00 0.88
N VAL A 38 -19.66 5.77 1.51
CA VAL A 38 -20.00 6.66 2.62
C VAL A 38 -19.36 8.04 2.45
N CYS A 39 -20.10 9.09 2.77
CA CYS A 39 -19.55 10.42 2.97
C CYS A 39 -19.91 10.88 4.38
N PRO A 40 -18.98 10.78 5.35
CA PRO A 40 -19.29 11.08 6.75
C PRO A 40 -19.81 12.51 6.90
N GLU A 41 -19.21 13.47 6.18
CA GLU A 41 -19.60 14.88 6.21
C GLU A 41 -21.07 15.10 5.79
N GLN A 42 -21.51 14.47 4.69
CA GLN A 42 -22.92 14.57 4.26
C GLN A 42 -23.87 13.79 5.17
N MET A 43 -23.46 12.60 5.63
CA MET A 43 -24.23 11.81 6.60
C MET A 43 -24.39 12.54 7.93
N GLY A 44 -23.42 13.37 8.29
CA GLY A 44 -23.43 14.30 9.42
C GLY A 44 -24.37 15.50 9.26
N GLY A 45 -24.86 15.75 8.04
CA GLY A 45 -25.78 16.84 7.72
C GLY A 45 -25.14 18.04 7.02
N LEU A 46 -23.84 18.00 6.67
CA LEU A 46 -23.22 19.09 5.94
C LEU A 46 -23.65 19.10 4.46
N PRO A 47 -23.83 20.29 3.85
CA PRO A 47 -24.19 20.39 2.45
C PRO A 47 -23.03 20.06 1.51
N THR A 48 -23.35 19.98 0.22
CA THR A 48 -22.37 20.02 -0.86
C THR A 48 -22.80 21.09 -1.88
N PRO A 49 -21.99 22.12 -2.15
CA PRO A 49 -20.68 22.42 -1.55
C PRO A 49 -20.80 22.88 -0.09
N ARG A 50 -19.65 22.95 0.61
CA ARG A 50 -19.49 23.43 1.99
C ARG A 50 -18.12 24.10 2.17
N VAL A 51 -17.98 24.87 3.23
CA VAL A 51 -16.72 25.54 3.57
C VAL A 51 -15.68 24.49 3.99
N PRO A 52 -14.42 24.56 3.49
CA PRO A 52 -13.35 23.69 3.93
C PRO A 52 -13.22 23.69 5.45
N SER A 53 -12.97 22.54 6.04
CA SER A 53 -12.82 22.37 7.49
C SER A 53 -11.53 21.63 7.81
N GLU A 54 -10.93 21.93 8.95
CA GLU A 54 -9.71 21.30 9.46
C GLU A 54 -9.87 21.03 10.96
N VAL A 55 -9.08 20.10 11.51
CA VAL A 55 -9.15 19.75 12.94
C VAL A 55 -8.22 20.68 13.71
N ARG A 56 -8.78 21.53 14.58
CA ARG A 56 -8.06 22.46 15.44
C ARG A 56 -8.27 22.07 16.90
N ASP A 57 -7.20 21.79 17.63
CA ASP A 57 -7.26 21.39 19.05
C ASP A 57 -8.29 20.27 19.33
N GLY A 58 -8.37 19.29 18.42
CA GLY A 58 -9.32 18.18 18.51
C GLY A 58 -10.76 18.49 18.08
N VAL A 59 -11.05 19.71 17.62
CA VAL A 59 -12.39 20.16 17.21
C VAL A 59 -12.40 20.51 15.72
N VAL A 60 -13.35 19.97 14.95
CA VAL A 60 -13.46 20.30 13.52
C VAL A 60 -14.03 21.71 13.33
N THR A 61 -13.24 22.59 12.71
CA THR A 61 -13.56 24.01 12.50
C THR A 61 -13.50 24.34 11.01
N ALA A 62 -14.53 25.02 10.51
CA ALA A 62 -14.59 25.52 9.15
C ALA A 62 -13.69 26.76 8.98
N ARG A 63 -13.23 27.03 7.76
CA ARG A 63 -12.35 28.18 7.44
C ARG A 63 -12.93 29.54 7.83
N ASP A 64 -14.26 29.66 7.85
CA ASP A 64 -14.96 30.88 8.26
C ASP A 64 -15.16 31.00 9.78
N GLY A 65 -14.56 30.09 10.57
CA GLY A 65 -14.57 30.09 12.03
C GLY A 65 -15.74 29.35 12.66
N ARG A 66 -16.68 28.81 11.88
CA ARG A 66 -17.78 28.00 12.43
C ARG A 66 -17.26 26.66 12.95
N ILE A 67 -17.69 26.28 14.15
CA ILE A 67 -17.47 24.94 14.69
C ILE A 67 -18.48 23.99 14.04
N VAL A 68 -17.98 22.98 13.33
CA VAL A 68 -18.78 21.97 12.61
C VAL A 68 -18.52 20.54 13.12
N ASP A 69 -17.88 20.44 14.29
CA ASP A 69 -17.47 19.21 14.94
C ASP A 69 -18.64 18.24 15.18
N LYS A 70 -19.82 18.78 15.53
CA LYS A 70 -21.03 17.97 15.77
C LYS A 70 -21.44 17.19 14.52
N GLU A 71 -21.46 17.83 13.36
CA GLU A 71 -21.81 17.21 12.10
C GLU A 71 -20.78 16.15 11.72
N PHE A 72 -19.49 16.47 11.84
CA PHE A 72 -18.40 15.55 11.56
C PHE A 72 -18.45 14.29 12.43
N ARG A 73 -18.65 14.43 13.75
CA ARG A 73 -18.78 13.29 14.67
C ARG A 73 -20.08 12.51 14.48
N ALA A 74 -21.19 13.18 14.20
CA ALA A 74 -22.45 12.51 13.86
C ALA A 74 -22.31 11.68 12.58
N GLY A 75 -21.57 12.20 11.58
CA GLY A 75 -21.20 11.49 10.38
C GLY A 75 -20.34 10.27 10.66
N ALA A 76 -19.29 10.43 11.45
CA ALA A 76 -18.39 9.35 11.87
C ALA A 76 -19.17 8.22 12.58
N ALA A 77 -20.04 8.55 13.53
CA ALA A 77 -20.86 7.58 14.24
C ALA A 77 -21.76 6.76 13.29
N LYS A 78 -22.41 7.41 12.33
CA LYS A 78 -23.20 6.71 11.31
C LYS A 78 -22.34 5.82 10.41
N CYS A 79 -21.13 6.25 10.04
CA CYS A 79 -20.20 5.40 9.29
C CYS A 79 -19.79 4.17 10.10
N LEU A 80 -19.55 4.31 11.41
CA LEU A 80 -19.27 3.18 12.30
C LEU A 80 -20.46 2.22 12.38
N GLU A 81 -21.68 2.73 12.56
CA GLU A 81 -22.90 1.90 12.57
C GLU A 81 -23.05 1.09 11.28
N ILE A 82 -22.79 1.72 10.12
CA ILE A 82 -22.80 1.04 8.82
C ILE A 82 -21.70 -0.03 8.77
N ALA A 83 -20.46 0.31 9.13
CA ALA A 83 -19.34 -0.63 9.09
C ALA A 83 -19.62 -1.89 9.95
N ILE A 84 -20.19 -1.71 11.14
CA ILE A 84 -20.59 -2.80 12.05
C ILE A 84 -21.73 -3.61 11.46
N ARG A 85 -22.83 -2.95 11.07
CA ARG A 85 -24.03 -3.63 10.54
C ARG A 85 -23.70 -4.49 9.33
N GLU A 86 -22.86 -3.94 8.46
CA GLU A 86 -22.55 -4.53 7.17
C GLU A 86 -21.41 -5.53 7.25
N ARG A 87 -20.64 -5.51 8.35
CA ARG A 87 -19.43 -6.30 8.56
C ARG A 87 -18.39 -6.00 7.49
N SER A 88 -18.00 -4.74 7.38
CA SER A 88 -16.97 -4.32 6.42
C SER A 88 -15.62 -4.94 6.77
N ASP A 89 -15.03 -5.67 5.83
CA ASP A 89 -13.71 -6.32 5.97
C ASP A 89 -12.57 -5.30 5.82
N LEU A 90 -12.79 -4.25 5.02
CA LEU A 90 -11.83 -3.21 4.71
C LEU A 90 -12.55 -1.87 4.48
N VAL A 91 -11.98 -0.79 5.01
CA VAL A 91 -12.45 0.57 4.79
C VAL A 91 -11.41 1.37 4.02
N ILE A 92 -11.73 1.85 2.82
CA ILE A 92 -10.82 2.66 1.99
C ILE A 92 -11.26 4.12 2.06
N LEU A 93 -10.38 4.95 2.60
CA LEU A 93 -10.70 6.33 2.90
C LEU A 93 -9.87 7.32 2.09
N GLN A 94 -10.48 8.47 1.80
CA GLN A 94 -9.83 9.56 1.08
C GLN A 94 -8.75 10.20 1.94
N SER A 95 -7.54 10.30 1.39
CA SER A 95 -6.38 10.89 2.06
C SER A 95 -6.60 12.36 2.46
N ARG A 96 -5.97 12.74 3.58
CA ARG A 96 -5.83 14.12 4.10
C ARG A 96 -7.11 14.82 4.54
N SER A 97 -8.26 14.18 4.39
CA SER A 97 -9.55 14.76 4.82
C SER A 97 -9.61 14.88 6.35
N PRO A 98 -10.21 15.96 6.90
CA PRO A 98 -10.50 16.07 8.34
C PRO A 98 -11.43 14.96 8.87
N SER A 99 -12.15 14.26 7.98
CA SER A 99 -12.98 13.10 8.33
C SER A 99 -12.30 11.79 7.97
N CYS A 100 -11.83 11.67 6.73
CA CYS A 100 -11.43 10.40 6.13
C CYS A 100 -9.90 10.17 6.10
N GLY A 101 -9.06 11.18 6.35
CA GLY A 101 -7.61 11.00 6.30
C GLY A 101 -7.16 9.92 7.28
N VAL A 102 -6.43 8.89 6.83
CA VAL A 102 -6.05 7.77 7.72
C VAL A 102 -4.75 8.09 8.45
N LYS A 103 -3.76 8.61 7.74
CA LYS A 103 -2.41 8.85 8.26
C LYS A 103 -2.16 10.31 8.62
N GLN A 104 -2.63 11.20 7.76
CA GLN A 104 -2.35 12.63 7.84
C GLN A 104 -3.61 13.44 7.58
N ARG A 105 -3.59 14.67 8.08
CA ARG A 105 -4.61 15.69 7.86
C ARG A 105 -3.94 17.06 7.75
N TYR A 106 -4.71 18.07 7.34
CA TYR A 106 -4.22 19.45 7.30
C TYR A 106 -4.03 20.01 8.71
N ASP A 107 -3.07 20.94 8.84
CA ASP A 107 -2.52 21.42 10.10
C ASP A 107 -3.30 22.54 10.79
N ASP A 108 -4.57 22.78 10.41
CA ASP A 108 -5.50 23.79 10.93
C ASP A 108 -5.32 25.24 10.43
N THR A 109 -4.24 25.48 9.69
CA THR A 109 -3.86 26.80 9.20
C THR A 109 -4.52 27.16 7.87
N PHE A 110 -5.17 26.21 7.20
CA PHE A 110 -5.68 26.34 5.83
C PHE A 110 -4.62 26.73 4.78
N THR A 111 -3.33 26.51 5.08
CA THR A 111 -2.22 26.75 4.14
C THR A 111 -1.90 25.54 3.26
N GLY A 112 -2.51 24.39 3.54
CA GLY A 112 -2.24 23.12 2.86
C GLY A 112 -1.12 22.31 3.48
N LYS A 113 -0.50 22.78 4.58
CA LYS A 113 0.47 22.02 5.36
C LYS A 113 -0.20 20.82 6.05
N LEU A 114 0.52 19.71 6.11
CA LEU A 114 0.05 18.44 6.68
C LEU A 114 0.70 18.18 8.02
N VAL A 115 -0.03 17.45 8.87
CA VAL A 115 0.43 16.87 10.14
C VAL A 115 0.00 15.43 10.22
N ASP A 116 0.74 14.64 10.99
CA ASP A 116 0.36 13.27 11.30
C ASP A 116 -0.87 13.25 12.20
N GLY A 117 -1.78 12.32 11.90
CA GLY A 117 -3.03 12.16 12.60
C GLY A 117 -4.21 11.90 11.67
N ALA A 118 -5.09 11.01 12.12
CA ALA A 118 -6.28 10.63 11.39
C ALA A 118 -7.37 11.73 11.43
N GLY A 119 -8.26 11.72 10.44
CA GLY A 119 -9.52 12.43 10.48
C GLY A 119 -10.52 11.72 11.39
N VAL A 120 -11.55 12.44 11.84
CA VAL A 120 -12.44 11.98 12.93
C VAL A 120 -13.17 10.66 12.63
N THR A 121 -13.45 10.35 11.36
CA THR A 121 -14.10 9.09 10.99
C THR A 121 -13.10 7.95 10.90
N ALA A 122 -11.93 8.22 10.30
CA ALA A 122 -10.87 7.23 10.23
C ALA A 122 -10.42 6.82 11.64
N GLU A 123 -10.20 7.80 12.53
CA GLU A 123 -9.86 7.58 13.94
C GLU A 123 -10.89 6.69 14.63
N LEU A 124 -12.16 7.07 14.60
CA LEU A 124 -13.24 6.33 15.25
C LEU A 124 -13.34 4.87 14.74
N LEU A 125 -13.22 4.67 13.43
CA LEU A 125 -13.28 3.33 12.84
C LEU A 125 -12.08 2.46 13.27
N MET A 126 -10.87 3.02 13.26
CA MET A 126 -9.67 2.32 13.69
C MET A 126 -9.71 1.97 15.19
N GLU A 127 -10.19 2.87 16.04
CA GLU A 127 -10.41 2.60 17.48
C GLU A 127 -11.38 1.44 17.73
N HIS A 128 -12.31 1.19 16.81
CA HIS A 128 -13.26 0.07 16.85
C HIS A 128 -12.76 -1.17 16.11
N GLY A 129 -11.48 -1.21 15.74
CA GLY A 129 -10.84 -2.38 15.12
C GLY A 129 -11.12 -2.54 13.63
N PHE A 130 -11.71 -1.55 12.95
CA PHE A 130 -11.85 -1.61 11.50
C PHE A 130 -10.52 -1.32 10.82
N ARG A 131 -10.18 -2.20 9.87
CA ARG A 131 -9.02 -2.03 9.00
C ARG A 131 -9.27 -0.89 8.02
N CYS A 132 -8.66 0.27 8.29
CA CYS A 132 -8.73 1.45 7.44
C CYS A 132 -7.47 1.59 6.58
N LEU A 133 -7.64 1.77 5.27
CA LEU A 133 -6.57 1.96 4.30
C LEU A 133 -6.67 3.33 3.65
N ASP A 134 -5.56 4.08 3.65
CA ASP A 134 -5.45 5.31 2.87
C ASP A 134 -5.39 4.95 1.38
N VAL A 135 -6.21 5.63 0.56
CA VAL A 135 -6.21 5.41 -0.90
C VAL A 135 -4.83 5.59 -1.55
N GLU A 136 -3.94 6.39 -0.96
CA GLU A 136 -2.58 6.61 -1.49
C GLU A 136 -1.64 5.40 -1.27
N ASP A 137 -2.01 4.48 -0.37
CA ASP A 137 -1.27 3.25 -0.11
C ASP A 137 -1.82 2.08 -0.91
N LEU A 138 -3.06 2.16 -1.40
CA LEU A 138 -3.67 1.14 -2.23
C LEU A 138 -3.01 1.07 -3.61
N VAL A 139 -2.46 -0.11 -3.94
CA VAL A 139 -1.94 -0.40 -5.28
C VAL A 139 -2.96 -1.18 -6.08
N GLU A 140 -3.42 -2.32 -5.54
CA GLU A 140 -4.31 -3.25 -6.24
C GLU A 140 -5.01 -4.19 -5.24
N ILE A 141 -6.09 -4.85 -5.65
CA ILE A 141 -6.66 -6.00 -4.94
C ILE A 141 -6.80 -7.16 -5.93
N HIS A 142 -6.62 -8.39 -5.43
CA HIS A 142 -6.74 -9.62 -6.19
C HIS A 142 -7.40 -10.71 -5.37
N GLU A 143 -8.62 -11.13 -5.70
CA GLU A 143 -9.24 -12.31 -5.06
C GLU A 143 -9.22 -12.27 -3.52
N GLY A 144 -9.45 -11.09 -2.92
CA GLY A 144 -9.38 -10.90 -1.46
C GLY A 144 -8.03 -10.40 -0.93
N ILE A 145 -6.99 -10.39 -1.77
CA ILE A 145 -5.63 -9.99 -1.40
C ILE A 145 -5.45 -8.51 -1.67
N VAL A 146 -5.02 -7.76 -0.66
CA VAL A 146 -4.73 -6.33 -0.77
C VAL A 146 -3.25 -6.14 -1.05
N ILE A 147 -2.91 -5.56 -2.20
CA ILE A 147 -1.55 -5.10 -2.49
C ILE A 147 -1.48 -3.62 -2.14
N ARG A 148 -0.63 -3.29 -1.17
CA ARG A 148 -0.46 -1.92 -0.67
C ARG A 148 1.00 -1.61 -0.40
N LYS A 149 1.31 -0.34 -0.20
CA LYS A 149 2.61 0.07 0.35
C LYS A 149 2.81 -0.57 1.73
N LEU A 150 4.05 -0.99 2.01
CA LEU A 150 4.46 -1.43 3.35
C LEU A 150 4.38 -0.24 4.31
N GLN A 151 3.88 -0.46 5.52
CA GLN A 151 3.86 0.56 6.56
C GLN A 151 5.25 0.65 7.22
N PRO A 152 5.66 1.84 7.72
CA PRO A 152 6.95 2.00 8.39
C PRO A 152 7.19 1.02 9.55
N GLU A 153 6.14 0.67 10.29
CA GLU A 153 6.19 -0.23 11.44
C GLU A 153 6.36 -1.71 11.02
N GLU A 154 6.12 -2.02 9.75
CA GLU A 154 6.21 -3.36 9.18
C GLU A 154 7.57 -3.65 8.52
N VAL A 155 8.51 -2.69 8.55
CA VAL A 155 9.83 -2.84 7.91
C VAL A 155 10.60 -4.06 8.43
N GLU A 156 10.42 -4.41 9.71
CA GLU A 156 11.05 -5.60 10.30
C GLU A 156 10.63 -6.92 9.62
N LEU A 157 9.46 -6.95 8.96
CA LEU A 157 9.01 -8.13 8.20
C LEU A 157 9.92 -8.43 7.01
N LEU A 158 10.63 -7.44 6.46
CA LEU A 158 11.51 -7.63 5.31
C LEU A 158 12.62 -8.64 5.60
N LYS A 159 13.08 -8.74 6.84
CA LYS A 159 14.07 -9.73 7.26
C LYS A 159 13.54 -11.15 7.15
N ASP A 160 12.31 -11.39 7.59
CA ASP A 160 11.65 -12.68 7.48
C ASP A 160 11.34 -13.02 6.02
N PHE A 161 10.85 -12.05 5.24
CA PHE A 161 10.61 -12.23 3.82
C PHE A 161 11.90 -12.45 3.02
N LEU A 162 13.02 -11.86 3.43
CA LEU A 162 14.31 -12.15 2.81
C LEU A 162 14.72 -13.61 3.03
N TYR A 163 14.50 -14.16 4.23
CA TYR A 163 14.73 -15.58 4.47
C TYR A 163 13.85 -16.44 3.55
N GLU A 164 12.57 -16.09 3.41
CA GLU A 164 11.63 -16.78 2.50
C GLU A 164 11.98 -16.64 1.01
N ALA A 165 12.80 -15.65 0.65
CA ALA A 165 13.28 -15.45 -0.73
C ALA A 165 14.43 -16.41 -1.10
N ILE A 166 15.08 -17.04 -0.11
CA ILE A 166 16.19 -17.96 -0.35
C ILE A 166 15.67 -19.19 -1.08
N PHE A 167 16.17 -19.40 -2.30
CA PHE A 167 15.85 -20.60 -3.06
C PHE A 167 16.55 -21.82 -2.46
N ILE A 168 15.77 -22.85 -2.14
CA ILE A 168 16.26 -24.11 -1.59
C ILE A 168 16.00 -25.20 -2.64
N PRO A 169 17.05 -25.75 -3.27
CA PRO A 169 16.91 -26.85 -4.22
C PRO A 169 16.27 -28.09 -3.58
N GLU A 170 15.64 -28.93 -4.40
CA GLU A 170 15.02 -30.17 -3.93
C GLU A 170 16.06 -31.10 -3.26
N GLY A 171 15.73 -31.60 -2.07
CA GLY A 171 16.62 -32.46 -1.29
C GLY A 171 17.68 -31.72 -0.46
N VAL A 172 17.74 -30.38 -0.51
CA VAL A 172 18.65 -29.57 0.29
C VAL A 172 17.94 -29.09 1.56
N SER A 173 18.63 -29.15 2.71
CA SER A 173 18.09 -28.61 3.96
C SER A 173 18.14 -27.08 3.95
N PRO A 174 17.10 -26.39 4.47
CA PRO A 174 17.14 -24.95 4.63
C PRO A 174 18.35 -24.51 5.47
N PRO A 175 19.00 -23.39 5.13
CA PRO A 175 20.03 -22.83 5.98
C PRO A 175 19.43 -22.34 7.31
N ALA A 176 20.28 -22.16 8.33
CA ALA A 176 19.89 -21.52 9.57
C ALA A 176 19.38 -20.09 9.33
N ARG A 177 18.42 -19.63 10.14
CA ARG A 177 17.78 -18.31 9.95
C ARG A 177 18.73 -17.13 10.09
N ASP A 178 19.83 -17.30 10.83
CA ASP A 178 20.88 -16.29 10.97
C ASP A 178 21.64 -16.03 9.66
N ILE A 179 21.41 -16.80 8.60
CA ILE A 179 21.97 -16.51 7.27
C ILE A 179 21.66 -15.08 6.81
N VAL A 180 20.48 -14.54 7.13
CA VAL A 180 20.09 -13.17 6.74
C VAL A 180 20.89 -12.09 7.46
N GLU A 181 21.64 -12.44 8.52
CA GLU A 181 22.54 -11.51 9.23
C GLU A 181 23.88 -11.31 8.52
N ARG A 182 24.15 -12.07 7.45
CA ARG A 182 25.37 -11.89 6.67
C ARG A 182 25.39 -10.51 6.02
N PRO A 183 26.54 -9.82 5.96
CA PRO A 183 26.64 -8.46 5.43
C PRO A 183 25.99 -8.28 4.05
N GLU A 184 26.19 -9.25 3.15
CA GLU A 184 25.64 -9.24 1.80
C GLU A 184 24.10 -9.34 1.73
N LEU A 185 23.46 -9.93 2.75
CA LEU A 185 22.00 -10.07 2.83
C LEU A 185 21.35 -8.94 3.65
N ARG A 186 22.06 -8.38 4.63
CA ARG A 186 21.58 -7.21 5.39
C ARG A 186 21.28 -6.01 4.51
N LEU A 187 21.99 -5.87 3.38
CA LEU A 187 21.73 -4.85 2.36
C LEU A 187 20.28 -4.80 1.87
N TYR A 188 19.51 -5.88 2.00
CA TYR A 188 18.12 -5.92 1.53
C TYR A 188 17.09 -5.33 2.51
N TYR A 189 17.40 -5.19 3.80
CA TYR A 189 16.44 -4.70 4.80
C TYR A 189 17.00 -3.68 5.79
N GLU A 190 18.31 -3.65 6.02
CA GLU A 190 18.90 -2.75 7.01
C GLU A 190 18.73 -1.28 6.58
N GLY A 191 18.20 -0.47 7.50
CA GLY A 191 17.91 0.94 7.25
C GLY A 191 16.94 1.20 6.10
N PHE A 192 16.08 0.23 5.75
CA PHE A 192 15.12 0.36 4.67
C PHE A 192 14.16 1.54 4.89
N GLY A 193 13.87 2.28 3.82
CA GLY A 193 13.01 3.46 3.80
C GLY A 193 13.76 4.78 3.90
N ASN A 194 15.09 4.73 4.04
CA ASN A 194 15.94 5.94 4.10
C ASN A 194 16.47 6.37 2.72
N ALA A 195 16.38 5.53 1.69
CA ALA A 195 16.84 5.85 0.33
C ALA A 195 15.66 6.10 -0.63
N PRO A 196 15.82 6.96 -1.67
CA PRO A 196 14.75 7.27 -2.62
C PRO A 196 14.20 6.07 -3.40
N ALA A 197 15.00 5.02 -3.58
CA ALA A 197 14.63 3.79 -4.28
C ALA A 197 14.09 2.69 -3.36
N ASP A 198 14.07 2.93 -2.05
CA ASP A 198 13.50 2.00 -1.07
C ASP A 198 11.97 2.05 -1.20
N HIS A 199 11.42 1.11 -1.97
CA HIS A 199 9.99 0.93 -2.14
C HIS A 199 9.62 -0.49 -1.78
N CYS A 200 8.55 -0.68 -1.01
CA CYS A 200 8.04 -2.01 -0.71
C CYS A 200 6.53 -2.04 -0.89
N LEU A 201 6.04 -3.07 -1.58
CA LEU A 201 4.64 -3.44 -1.64
C LEU A 201 4.43 -4.74 -0.87
N ALA A 202 3.47 -4.73 0.04
CA ALA A 202 3.01 -5.88 0.79
C ALA A 202 1.75 -6.45 0.14
N ALA A 203 1.68 -7.77 0.00
CA ALA A 203 0.43 -8.49 -0.23
C ALA A 203 -0.15 -8.91 1.12
N GLU A 204 -1.39 -8.55 1.38
CA GLU A 204 -2.04 -8.73 2.67
C GLU A 204 -3.40 -9.42 2.52
N ILE A 205 -3.67 -10.38 3.41
CA ILE A 205 -4.94 -11.11 3.50
C ILE A 205 -5.41 -11.04 4.95
N ASP A 206 -6.66 -10.61 5.17
CA ASP A 206 -7.28 -10.58 6.50
C ASP A 206 -6.41 -9.95 7.60
N GLY A 207 -5.71 -8.84 7.32
CA GLY A 207 -4.84 -8.19 8.30
C GLY A 207 -3.39 -8.65 8.27
N HIS A 208 -3.06 -9.73 7.57
CA HIS A 208 -1.76 -10.39 7.64
C HIS A 208 -0.98 -10.23 6.35
N VAL A 209 0.26 -9.74 6.45
CA VAL A 209 1.18 -9.67 5.30
C VAL A 209 1.65 -11.09 4.94
N VAL A 210 1.35 -11.51 3.72
CA VAL A 210 1.64 -12.86 3.20
C VAL A 210 2.73 -12.86 2.12
N GLY A 211 3.15 -11.67 1.68
CA GLY A 211 4.26 -11.49 0.75
C GLY A 211 4.76 -10.07 0.72
N ALA A 212 6.01 -9.90 0.31
CA ALA A 212 6.63 -8.61 0.08
C ALA A 212 7.36 -8.60 -1.26
N VAL A 213 7.28 -7.50 -1.98
CA VAL A 213 8.18 -7.15 -3.08
C VAL A 213 8.79 -5.80 -2.75
N TRP A 214 10.11 -5.71 -2.77
CA TRP A 214 10.80 -4.47 -2.47
C TRP A 214 11.96 -4.24 -3.41
N THR A 215 12.32 -2.98 -3.55
CA THR A 215 13.45 -2.54 -4.38
C THR A 215 14.38 -1.67 -3.58
N ARG A 216 15.66 -1.71 -3.95
CA ARG A 216 16.70 -0.79 -3.48
C ARG A 216 17.75 -0.58 -4.56
N ILE A 217 18.42 0.57 -4.59
CA ILE A 217 19.68 0.71 -5.32
C ILE A 217 20.80 0.26 -4.38
N MET A 218 21.45 -0.85 -4.71
CA MET A 218 22.47 -1.48 -3.87
C MET A 218 23.44 -2.28 -4.74
N ASN A 219 24.63 -2.54 -4.21
CA ASN A 219 25.62 -3.41 -4.84
C ASN A 219 25.38 -4.87 -4.41
N ASP A 220 24.25 -5.42 -4.86
CA ASP A 220 23.82 -6.79 -4.60
C ASP A 220 24.12 -7.72 -5.79
N TYR A 221 23.60 -8.95 -5.73
CA TYR A 221 23.74 -9.92 -6.82
C TYR A 221 23.06 -9.46 -8.13
N GLY A 222 22.00 -8.65 -8.03
CA GLY A 222 21.26 -8.09 -9.16
C GLY A 222 21.78 -6.74 -9.65
N HIS A 223 22.90 -6.25 -9.13
CA HIS A 223 23.44 -4.93 -9.44
C HIS A 223 23.84 -4.82 -10.92
N VAL A 224 23.40 -3.75 -11.57
CA VAL A 224 23.73 -3.44 -12.97
C VAL A 224 24.40 -2.07 -13.14
N ASP A 225 23.98 -1.09 -12.34
CA ASP A 225 24.54 0.26 -12.24
C ASP A 225 24.03 0.95 -10.96
N ASP A 226 24.52 2.16 -10.68
CA ASP A 226 24.17 2.95 -9.49
C ASP A 226 22.84 3.74 -9.62
N GLU A 227 22.07 3.53 -10.70
CA GLU A 227 20.76 4.18 -10.93
C GLU A 227 19.59 3.18 -10.91
N THR A 228 19.87 1.87 -10.98
CA THR A 228 18.86 0.83 -11.19
C THR A 228 18.45 0.15 -9.88
N PRO A 229 17.16 0.24 -9.49
CA PRO A 229 16.65 -0.50 -8.34
C PRO A 229 16.67 -2.02 -8.61
N SER A 230 17.31 -2.77 -7.71
CA SER A 230 17.29 -4.23 -7.68
C SER A 230 16.11 -4.74 -6.84
N PHE A 231 15.40 -5.74 -7.35
CA PHE A 231 14.25 -6.36 -6.71
C PHE A 231 14.64 -7.49 -5.77
N ALA A 232 13.90 -7.59 -4.67
CA ALA A 232 13.68 -8.82 -3.94
C ALA A 232 12.17 -9.06 -3.79
N ILE A 233 11.77 -10.33 -3.83
CA ILE A 233 10.37 -10.73 -3.72
C ILE A 233 10.27 -12.09 -3.04
N SER A 234 9.31 -12.20 -2.14
CA SER A 234 8.90 -13.49 -1.59
C SER A 234 7.45 -13.47 -1.13
N LEU A 235 6.90 -14.67 -1.08
CA LEU A 235 5.58 -14.98 -0.56
C LEU A 235 5.76 -16.13 0.42
N LEU A 236 4.95 -16.18 1.47
CA LEU A 236 4.87 -17.36 2.32
C LEU A 236 4.50 -18.59 1.46
N PRO A 237 5.05 -19.78 1.75
CA PRO A 237 4.95 -20.98 0.90
C PRO A 237 3.55 -21.30 0.39
N GLU A 238 2.54 -21.18 1.24
CA GLU A 238 1.14 -21.50 0.97
C GLU A 238 0.46 -20.53 0.00
N TYR A 239 1.00 -19.31 -0.20
CA TYR A 239 0.49 -18.31 -1.13
C TYR A 239 1.26 -18.28 -2.47
N ARG A 240 2.20 -19.21 -2.69
CA ARG A 240 2.95 -19.30 -3.94
C ARG A 240 2.11 -19.93 -5.05
N ARG A 241 2.46 -19.64 -6.31
CA ARG A 241 1.83 -20.20 -7.54
C ARG A 241 0.34 -19.84 -7.74
N GLN A 242 -0.15 -18.81 -7.06
CA GLN A 242 -1.52 -18.29 -7.20
C GLN A 242 -1.59 -16.98 -8.01
N GLY A 243 -0.52 -16.60 -8.72
CA GLY A 243 -0.47 -15.35 -9.51
C GLY A 243 -0.17 -14.08 -8.72
N ILE A 244 -0.17 -14.13 -7.38
CA ILE A 244 0.08 -12.99 -6.48
C ILE A 244 1.41 -12.30 -6.79
N GLY A 245 2.51 -13.07 -6.87
CA GLY A 245 3.84 -12.53 -7.15
C GLY A 245 3.91 -11.76 -8.47
N THR A 246 3.22 -12.24 -9.51
CA THR A 246 3.10 -11.53 -10.80
C THR A 246 2.40 -10.18 -10.65
N ARG A 247 1.32 -10.10 -9.86
CA ARG A 247 0.60 -8.83 -9.63
C ARG A 247 1.44 -7.87 -8.79
N MET A 248 2.10 -8.36 -7.74
CA MET A 248 3.03 -7.58 -6.92
C MET A 248 4.17 -6.97 -7.77
N MET A 249 4.82 -7.79 -8.61
CA MET A 249 5.87 -7.32 -9.51
C MET A 249 5.36 -6.24 -10.47
N ARG A 250 4.20 -6.45 -11.12
CA ARG A 250 3.60 -5.46 -12.03
C ARG A 250 3.25 -4.16 -11.30
N GLY A 251 2.72 -4.25 -10.08
CA GLY A 251 2.45 -3.10 -9.23
C GLY A 251 3.72 -2.32 -8.89
N MET A 252 4.80 -3.02 -8.54
CA MET A 252 6.08 -2.39 -8.24
C MET A 252 6.71 -1.75 -9.49
N LEU A 253 6.71 -2.43 -10.64
CA LEU A 253 7.22 -1.85 -11.89
C LEU A 253 6.44 -0.59 -12.31
N ALA A 254 5.11 -0.61 -12.17
CA ALA A 254 4.29 0.57 -12.41
C ALA A 254 4.64 1.72 -11.46
N LEU A 255 4.85 1.42 -10.16
CA LEU A 255 5.30 2.40 -9.17
C LEU A 255 6.66 3.00 -9.56
N LEU A 256 7.65 2.17 -9.90
CA LEU A 256 8.98 2.64 -10.30
C LEU A 256 8.93 3.52 -11.56
N LYS A 257 8.12 3.13 -12.55
CA LYS A 257 7.90 3.94 -13.76
C LYS A 257 7.30 5.30 -13.42
N GLU A 258 6.30 5.34 -12.54
CA GLU A 258 5.69 6.59 -12.07
C GLU A 258 6.69 7.48 -11.31
N GLN A 259 7.67 6.88 -10.61
CA GLN A 259 8.77 7.59 -9.93
C GLN A 259 9.92 7.99 -10.87
N GLY A 260 9.85 7.62 -12.16
CA GLY A 260 10.83 8.05 -13.17
C GLY A 260 12.06 7.15 -13.32
N TYR A 261 12.08 5.97 -12.72
CA TYR A 261 13.14 4.98 -12.97
C TYR A 261 13.04 4.45 -14.41
N ARG A 262 14.20 4.25 -15.06
CA ARG A 262 14.26 3.79 -16.46
C ARG A 262 14.18 2.26 -16.60
N GLN A 263 14.63 1.55 -15.59
CA GLN A 263 14.69 0.10 -15.57
C GLN A 263 14.74 -0.39 -14.11
N ALA A 264 14.59 -1.70 -13.95
CA ALA A 264 14.83 -2.40 -12.70
C ALA A 264 15.54 -3.72 -12.97
N SER A 265 16.28 -4.23 -11.98
CA SER A 265 17.02 -5.47 -12.09
C SER A 265 16.64 -6.50 -11.02
N LEU A 266 17.07 -7.74 -11.21
CA LEU A 266 17.08 -8.78 -10.20
C LEU A 266 18.14 -9.83 -10.54
N ALA A 267 18.59 -10.58 -9.53
CA ALA A 267 19.31 -11.83 -9.70
C ALA A 267 18.41 -13.02 -9.35
N VAL A 268 18.59 -14.12 -10.06
CA VAL A 268 17.84 -15.35 -9.82
C VAL A 268 18.66 -16.58 -10.19
N GLN A 269 18.71 -17.57 -9.31
CA GLN A 269 19.33 -18.86 -9.62
C GLN A 269 18.66 -19.53 -10.83
N LYS A 270 19.45 -20.11 -11.74
CA LYS A 270 18.95 -20.72 -12.99
C LYS A 270 17.94 -21.84 -12.73
N ALA A 271 18.09 -22.55 -11.61
CA ALA A 271 17.19 -23.62 -11.18
C ALA A 271 15.86 -23.13 -10.57
N ASN A 272 15.74 -21.83 -10.27
CA ASN A 272 14.57 -21.27 -9.61
C ASN A 272 13.39 -21.17 -10.59
N TYR A 273 12.24 -21.74 -10.21
CA TYR A 273 11.01 -21.71 -11.02
C TYR A 273 10.51 -20.29 -11.31
N ALA A 274 10.92 -19.29 -10.50
CA ALA A 274 10.54 -17.89 -10.66
C ALA A 274 11.06 -17.24 -11.95
N VAL A 275 12.09 -17.80 -12.60
CA VAL A 275 12.64 -17.28 -13.88
C VAL A 275 11.54 -17.06 -14.92
N ARG A 276 10.58 -18.00 -15.02
CA ARG A 276 9.45 -17.88 -15.96
C ARG A 276 8.52 -16.73 -15.59
N MET A 277 8.28 -16.51 -14.29
CA MET A 277 7.47 -15.38 -13.81
C MET A 277 8.14 -14.05 -14.19
N TYR A 278 9.44 -13.91 -13.96
CA TYR A 278 10.19 -12.69 -14.30
C TYR A 278 10.13 -12.39 -15.80
N LYS A 279 10.34 -13.40 -16.66
CA LYS A 279 10.16 -13.26 -18.12
C LYS A 279 8.75 -12.81 -18.50
N ASN A 280 7.72 -13.42 -17.90
CA ASN A 280 6.32 -13.07 -18.18
C ASN A 280 5.93 -11.65 -17.74
N VAL A 281 6.63 -11.09 -16.75
CA VAL A 281 6.42 -9.72 -16.28
C VAL A 281 7.15 -8.71 -17.18
N GLY A 282 8.20 -9.14 -17.89
CA GLY A 282 8.95 -8.30 -18.84
C GLY A 282 10.45 -8.18 -18.53
N PHE A 283 10.99 -9.02 -17.65
CA PHE A 283 12.43 -9.08 -17.42
C PHE A 283 13.13 -9.91 -18.50
N GLU A 284 14.24 -9.41 -19.01
CA GLU A 284 15.11 -10.07 -19.98
C GLU A 284 16.45 -10.42 -19.32
N ILE A 285 17.07 -11.53 -19.73
CA ILE A 285 18.40 -11.92 -19.22
C ILE A 285 19.44 -11.02 -19.90
N THR A 286 20.22 -10.29 -19.11
CA THR A 286 21.27 -9.38 -19.60
C THR A 286 22.67 -9.90 -19.31
N ASN A 287 22.82 -10.71 -18.27
CA ASN A 287 24.08 -11.35 -17.90
C ASN A 287 23.81 -12.67 -17.16
N GLU A 288 24.82 -13.53 -17.04
CA GLU A 288 24.74 -14.78 -16.29
C GLU A 288 26.11 -15.19 -15.74
N ASN A 289 26.12 -15.90 -14.62
CA ASN A 289 27.27 -16.67 -14.15
C ASN A 289 26.94 -18.17 -14.19
N ASP A 290 27.73 -19.04 -13.56
CA ASP A 290 27.46 -20.49 -13.58
C ASP A 290 26.12 -20.87 -12.92
N GLU A 291 25.67 -20.11 -11.91
CA GLU A 291 24.54 -20.45 -11.05
C GLU A 291 23.31 -19.54 -11.24
N GLU A 292 23.48 -18.31 -11.71
CA GLU A 292 22.47 -17.25 -11.67
C GLU A 292 22.33 -16.49 -13.00
N TYR A 293 21.12 -16.00 -13.24
CA TYR A 293 20.81 -14.98 -14.24
C TYR A 293 20.70 -13.61 -13.57
N ILE A 294 21.30 -12.60 -14.21
CA ILE A 294 20.99 -11.20 -13.96
C ILE A 294 19.98 -10.78 -15.01
N MET A 295 18.84 -10.27 -14.55
CA MET A 295 17.73 -9.90 -15.41
C MET A 295 17.35 -8.43 -15.25
N VAL A 296 16.95 -7.79 -16.33
CA VAL A 296 16.57 -6.37 -16.36
C VAL A 296 15.20 -6.21 -17.03
N CYS A 297 14.34 -5.36 -16.47
CA CYS A 297 13.09 -4.92 -17.06
C CYS A 297 13.17 -3.42 -17.34
N ARG A 298 12.94 -3.01 -18.59
CA ARG A 298 12.83 -1.60 -18.97
C ARG A 298 11.42 -1.07 -18.69
N LEU A 299 11.34 0.12 -18.11
CA LEU A 299 10.09 0.70 -17.59
C LEU A 299 9.42 1.68 -18.57
#